data_AF-A0A536JU56-F1
#
_entry.id   AF-A0A536JU56-F1
#
_cell.length_a   1.000
_cell.length_b   1.000
_cell.length_c   1.000
_cell.angle_alpha   90.00
_cell.angle_beta   90.00
_cell.angle_gamma   90.00
#
_symmetry.space_group_name_H-M   'P 1'
#
loop_
_entity.id
_entity.type
_entity.pdbx_description
1 polymer ?
#
loop_
_entity_poly.entity_id
_entity_poly.type
_entity_poly.pdbx_seq_one_letter_code
_entity_poly.pdbx_strand_id
1 'polypeptide(L)' 'MAGLLIVAATGPTDPTRASVPFHIAVNGARPAGTEVAIALAGDAAELIKPDVIANVVGLGVPPLRDLLDKCIDQEVPIYV' A
#
# COMPACT_ATOMS: atom_id res chain seq x y z
N MET A 1 -8.71 12.36 17.11
CA MET A 1 -8.16 12.94 15.86
C MET A 1 -8.76 12.16 14.70
N ALA A 2 -9.10 12.79 13.58
CA ALA A 2 -9.59 12.05 12.41
C ALA A 2 -8.41 11.36 11.71
N GLY A 3 -8.60 10.12 11.24
CA GLY A 3 -7.60 9.34 10.51
C GLY A 3 -8.00 9.12 9.05
N LEU A 4 -7.01 8.84 8.20
CA LEU A 4 -7.20 8.49 6.79
C LEU A 4 -7.26 6.97 6.63
N LEU A 5 -8.37 6.44 6.11
CA LEU A 5 -8.44 5.07 5.62
C LEU A 5 -8.36 5.07 4.10
N ILE A 6 -7.33 4.42 3.55
CA ILE A 6 -7.19 4.23 2.11
C ILE A 6 -7.72 2.84 1.74
N VAL A 7 -8.77 2.79 0.94
CA VAL A 7 -9.34 1.51 0.46
C VAL A 7 -8.76 1.20 -0.92
N ALA A 8 -8.18 0.01 -1.07
CA ALA A 8 -7.64 -0.49 -2.32
C ALA A 8 -8.43 -1.71 -2.78
N ALA A 9 -8.82 -1.74 -4.05
CA ALA A 9 -9.51 -2.88 -4.66
C ALA A 9 -8.78 -3.48 -5.87
N THR A 10 -7.73 -2.81 -6.34
CA THR A 10 -6.98 -3.22 -7.53
C THR A 10 -5.82 -4.12 -7.14
N GLY A 11 -5.77 -5.30 -7.72
CA GLY A 11 -4.70 -6.28 -7.51
C GLY A 11 -3.56 -6.19 -8.54
N PRO A 12 -2.71 -7.22 -8.61
CA PRO A 12 -1.45 -7.17 -9.35
C PRO A 12 -1.57 -7.06 -10.88
N THR A 13 -2.78 -7.22 -11.44
CA THR A 13 -3.03 -7.07 -12.89
C THR A 13 -2.89 -5.63 -13.38
N ASP A 14 -2.98 -4.65 -12.48
CA ASP A 14 -2.62 -3.24 -12.72
C ASP A 14 -1.63 -2.79 -11.63
N PRO A 15 -0.32 -3.06 -11.82
CA PRO A 15 0.68 -2.89 -10.77
C PRO A 15 0.88 -1.42 -10.38
N THR A 16 0.65 -0.49 -11.31
CA THR A 16 0.73 0.95 -11.02
C THR A 16 -0.38 1.34 -10.05
N ARG A 17 -1.64 1.02 -10.38
CA ARG A 17 -2.77 1.39 -9.53
C ARG A 17 -2.76 0.65 -8.19
N ALA A 18 -2.33 -0.61 -8.16
CA ALA A 18 -2.18 -1.41 -6.95
C ALA A 18 -1.16 -0.82 -5.96
N SER A 19 -0.12 -0.15 -6.46
CA SER A 19 0.96 0.40 -5.64
C SER A 19 0.65 1.78 -5.03
N VAL A 20 -0.25 2.54 -5.66
CA VAL A 20 -0.59 3.93 -5.25
C VAL A 20 -1.06 4.04 -3.79
N PRO A 21 -1.96 3.18 -3.27
CA PRO A 21 -2.39 3.24 -1.87
C PRO A 21 -1.24 3.21 -0.86
N PHE A 22 -0.29 2.29 -1.05
CA PHE A 22 0.89 2.15 -0.19
C PHE A 22 1.82 3.36 -0.33
N HIS A 23 2.04 3.83 -1.57
CA HIS A 23 2.85 5.02 -1.83
C HIS A 23 2.29 6.26 -1.14
N ILE A 24 0.97 6.49 -1.22
CA ILE A 24 0.29 7.59 -0.53
C ILE A 24 0.46 7.46 0.99
N ALA A 25 0.29 6.25 1.55
CA ALA A 25 0.44 6.04 2.99
C ALA A 25 1.84 6.40 3.48
N VAL A 26 2.89 5.84 2.88
CA VAL A 26 4.25 5.89 3.45
C VAL A 26 5.11 7.07 2.98
N ASN A 27 4.81 7.63 1.81
CA ASN A 27 5.56 8.78 1.27
C ASN A 27 4.73 10.09 1.30
N GLY A 28 3.43 10.02 1.53
CA GLY A 28 2.55 11.19 1.64
C GLY A 28 2.02 11.39 3.06
N ALA A 29 1.09 10.54 3.49
CA ALA A 29 0.33 10.71 4.73
C ALA A 29 1.21 10.63 5.98
N ARG A 30 2.02 9.58 6.13
CA ARG A 30 2.92 9.44 7.29
C ARG A 30 3.91 10.60 7.43
N PRO A 31 4.67 11.01 6.41
CA PRO A 31 5.55 12.20 6.49
C PRO A 31 4.82 13.51 6.81
N ALA A 32 3.54 13.62 6.44
CA ALA A 32 2.70 14.77 6.76
C ALA A 32 2.10 14.74 8.18
N GLY A 33 2.44 13.73 9.00
CA GLY A 33 1.89 13.55 10.35
C GLY A 33 0.43 13.10 10.38
N THR A 34 -0.08 12.52 9.28
CA THR A 34 -1.45 11.99 9.21
C THR A 34 -1.48 10.56 9.74
N GLU A 35 -2.38 10.28 10.69
CA GLU A 35 -2.73 8.90 11.04
C GLU A 35 -3.42 8.22 9.85
N VAL A 36 -2.84 7.13 9.35
CA VAL A 36 -3.27 6.47 8.12
C VAL A 36 -3.28 4.96 8.28
N ALA A 37 -4.26 4.31 7.64
CA ALA A 37 -4.32 2.86 7.48
C ALA A 37 -4.78 2.49 6.05
N ILE A 38 -4.54 1.24 5.66
CA ILE A 38 -4.92 0.69 4.36
C ILE A 38 -5.89 -0.46 4.57
N ALA A 39 -6.99 -0.50 3.81
CA ALA A 39 -7.88 -1.65 3.73
C ALA A 39 -7.83 -2.22 2.30
N LEU A 40 -7.49 -3.50 2.19
CA LEU A 40 -7.46 -4.24 0.94
C LEU A 40 -8.79 -4.98 0.77
N ALA A 41 -9.38 -4.89 -0.42
CA ALA A 41 -10.61 -5.59 -0.75
C ALA A 41 -10.50 -6.21 -2.15
N GLY A 42 -11.24 -7.28 -2.42
CA GLY A 42 -11.23 -7.94 -3.72
C GLY A 42 -9.82 -8.34 -4.15
N ASP A 43 -9.44 -8.01 -5.39
CA ASP A 43 -8.15 -8.40 -5.96
C ASP A 43 -6.95 -7.80 -5.21
N ALA A 44 -7.13 -6.71 -4.47
CA ALA A 44 -6.04 -6.13 -3.68
C ALA A 44 -5.61 -7.03 -2.50
N ALA A 45 -6.46 -7.97 -2.05
CA ALA A 45 -6.09 -8.93 -1.02
C ALA A 45 -4.90 -9.82 -1.44
N GLU A 46 -4.71 -10.03 -2.74
CA GLU A 46 -3.56 -10.77 -3.29
C GLU A 46 -2.22 -10.06 -3.02
N LEU A 47 -2.22 -8.74 -2.80
CA LEU A 47 -1.01 -7.93 -2.62
C LEU A 47 -0.25 -8.23 -1.33
N ILE A 48 -0.80 -9.05 -0.43
CA ILE A 48 -0.09 -9.49 0.79
C ILE A 48 0.75 -10.75 0.55
N LYS A 49 0.53 -11.45 -0.56
CA LYS A 49 1.19 -12.73 -0.84
C LYS A 49 2.67 -12.49 -1.18
N PRO A 50 3.62 -13.23 -0.58
CA PRO A 50 5.05 -12.97 -0.76
C PRO A 50 5.53 -12.96 -2.22
N ASP A 51 4.99 -13.85 -3.05
CA ASP A 51 5.30 -13.92 -4.48
C ASP A 51 4.73 -12.73 -5.26
N VAL A 52 3.54 -12.24 -4.90
CA VAL A 52 2.96 -11.03 -5.50
C VAL A 52 3.76 -9.79 -5.10
N ILE A 53 4.09 -9.64 -3.81
CA ILE A 53 4.90 -8.53 -3.29
C ILE A 53 6.22 -8.39 -4.04
N ALA A 54 6.87 -9.53 -4.33
CA ALA A 54 8.15 -9.55 -5.02
C ALA A 54 8.07 -9.13 -6.50
N ASN A 55 6.89 -9.17 -7.13
CA ASN A 55 6.73 -8.98 -8.57
C ASN A 55 5.89 -7.75 -8.98
N VAL A 56 5.21 -7.08 -8.04
CA VAL A 56 4.46 -5.85 -8.35
C VAL A 56 5.39 -4.63 -8.42
N VAL A 57 5.56 -4.12 -9.63
CA VAL A 57 6.37 -2.92 -9.93
C VAL A 57 5.51 -1.92 -10.71
N GLY A 58 5.06 -0.86 -10.02
CA GLY A 58 4.29 0.23 -10.61
C GLY A 58 5.16 1.26 -11.32
N LEU A 59 4.58 1.98 -12.30
CA LEU A 59 5.26 3.09 -12.96
C LEU A 59 5.19 4.35 -12.09
N GLY A 60 6.34 5.02 -11.88
CA GLY A 60 6.40 6.30 -11.16
C GLY A 60 6.28 6.19 -9.63
N VAL A 61 6.27 4.97 -9.09
CA VAL A 61 6.27 4.68 -7.66
C VAL A 61 7.32 3.59 -7.35
N PRO A 62 7.81 3.47 -6.11
CA PRO A 62 8.69 2.37 -5.72
C PRO A 62 8.01 0.99 -5.89
N PRO A 63 8.79 -0.11 -6.02
CA PRO A 63 8.26 -1.48 -5.97
C PRO A 63 7.39 -1.72 -4.74
N LEU A 64 6.39 -2.60 -4.85
CA LEU A 64 5.47 -2.89 -3.75
C LEU A 64 6.20 -3.40 -2.50
N ARG A 65 7.25 -4.21 -2.68
CA ARG A 65 8.11 -4.67 -1.58
C ARG A 65 8.65 -3.51 -0.74
N ASP A 66 9.27 -2.53 -1.37
CA ASP A 66 9.85 -1.37 -0.68
C ASP A 66 8.78 -0.53 0.02
N LEU A 67 7.58 -0.44 -0.58
CA LEU A 67 6.45 0.26 0.02
C LEU A 67 5.90 -0.47 1.26
N LEU A 68 5.83 -1.81 1.23
CA LEU A 68 5.40 -2.62 2.36
C LEU A 68 6.43 -2.66 3.48
N ASP A 69 7.72 -2.74 3.15
CA ASP A 69 8.80 -2.63 4.14
C ASP A 69 8.67 -1.29 4.90
N LYS A 70 8.42 -0.18 4.19
CA LYS A 70 8.11 1.12 4.82
C LYS A 70 6.82 1.11 5.61
N CYS A 71 5.77 0.41 5.18
CA CYS A 71 4.54 0.29 5.98
C CYS A 71 4.84 -0.39 7.32
N ILE A 72 5.70 -1.42 7.33
CA ILE A 72 6.12 -2.11 8.56
C ILE A 72 6.95 -1.17 9.44
N ASP A 73 7.98 -0.52 8.87
CA ASP A 73 8.85 0.40 9.61
C ASP A 73 8.10 1.58 10.22
N GLN A 74 7.08 2.06 9.51
CA GLN A 74 6.23 3.16 9.94
C GLN A 74 4.97 2.68 10.65
N GLU A 75 4.83 1.40 10.99
CA GLU A 75 3.66 0.83 11.68
C GLU A 75 2.30 1.23 11.07
N VAL A 76 2.20 1.28 9.74
CA VAL A 76 0.95 1.56 9.02
C VAL A 76 0.06 0.31 9.07
N PRO A 77 -1.13 0.37 9.69
CA PRO A 77 -2.02 -0.79 9.75
C PRO A 77 -2.55 -1.15 8.36
N ILE A 78 -2.54 -2.43 8.04
CA ILE A 78 -3.11 -2.99 6.82
C ILE A 78 -4.17 -4.02 7.20
N TYR A 79 -5.38 -3.83 6.69
CA TYR A 79 -6.51 -4.74 6.87
C TYR A 79 -6.81 -5.45 5.54
N VAL A 80 -7.23 -6.71 5.61
CA VAL A 80 -7.59 -7.56 4.47
C VAL A 80 -8.96 -8.18 4.72
#